data_AF-A0A8T4RXE3-F1
#
_entry.id   AF-A0A8T4RXE3-F1
#
_cell.length_a   1.000
_cell.length_b   1.000
_cell.length_c   1.000
_cell.angle_alpha   90.00
_cell.angle_beta   90.00
_cell.angle_gamma   90.00
#
_symmetry.space_group_name_H-M   'P 1'
#
loop_
_entity.id
_entity.type
_entity.pdbx_description
1 polymer ?
#
loop_
_entity_poly.entity_id
_entity_poly.type
_entity_poly.pdbx_seq_one_letter_code
_entity_poly.pdbx_strand_id
1 'polypeptide(L)'
;MGHMQQNRKLLENVSPDKAFVLSNGRVMKNVYELMNSLMGMDDSVFSHHVNYERNDFANWIRYVFEDVELADRIHAMNSKEDIYKALKEAMSQKQEEKAEGDMERNLMVLPSPFPKQQRRQNPVRLQIKKAIKKSFGQQKKEKKPAVLQRQLSEEGSIRTPGTTNEELLGKIDEILAREKEILAREKEIDYKESRIKEVEERVEEKLKSRKSESFFSPEFVQGIVTGFLVTLIAMLLYIKFSASFV
;
A
#
# COMPACT_ATOMS: atom_id res chain seq x y z
N MET A 1 18.13 5.45 16.89
CA MET A 1 18.47 4.12 17.46
C MET A 1 17.26 3.19 17.66
N GLY A 2 16.02 3.54 17.26
CA GLY A 2 14.81 2.73 17.52
C GLY A 2 14.37 1.72 16.45
N HIS A 3 14.98 1.70 15.24
CA HIS A 3 14.44 0.95 14.09
C HIS A 3 14.95 -0.49 13.92
N MET A 4 16.00 -0.89 14.66
CA MET A 4 16.65 -2.23 14.53
C MET A 4 16.03 -3.35 15.39
N GLN A 5 15.29 -3.05 16.47
CA GLN A 5 14.79 -4.09 17.39
C GLN A 5 13.45 -4.72 16.98
N GLN A 6 12.67 -4.09 16.09
CA GLN A 6 11.32 -4.55 15.73
C GLN A 6 11.29 -5.79 14.81
N ASN A 7 12.44 -6.20 14.26
CA ASN A 7 12.52 -7.24 13.23
C ASN A 7 12.51 -8.68 13.80
N ARG A 8 12.94 -8.87 15.05
CA ARG A 8 12.91 -10.20 15.68
C ARG A 8 11.52 -10.60 16.16
N LYS A 9 10.73 -9.62 16.63
CA LYS A 9 9.41 -9.88 17.21
C LYS A 9 8.44 -10.54 16.21
N LEU A 10 8.42 -10.12 14.95
CA LEU A 10 7.45 -10.65 13.96
C LEU A 10 7.66 -12.13 13.61
N LEU A 11 8.89 -12.63 13.80
CA LEU A 11 9.27 -14.03 13.57
C LEU A 11 9.28 -14.86 14.87
N GLU A 12 9.29 -14.20 16.02
CA GLU A 12 9.29 -14.86 17.33
C GLU A 12 7.87 -15.33 17.69
N ASN A 13 7.80 -16.54 18.23
CA ASN A 13 6.55 -17.09 18.72
C ASN A 13 6.10 -16.33 19.96
N VAL A 14 4.86 -15.89 19.96
CA VAL A 14 4.22 -15.27 21.12
C VAL A 14 3.75 -16.35 22.09
N SER A 15 3.50 -15.96 23.35
CA SER A 15 2.90 -16.88 24.33
C SER A 15 1.53 -17.36 23.84
N PRO A 16 1.08 -18.58 24.23
CA PRO A 16 -0.22 -19.11 23.81
C PRO A 16 -1.39 -18.16 24.06
N ASP A 17 -1.34 -17.39 25.16
CA ASP A 17 -2.37 -16.41 25.54
C ASP A 17 -2.46 -15.20 24.61
N LYS A 18 -1.41 -14.96 23.82
CA LYS A 18 -1.31 -13.87 22.84
C LYS A 18 -1.36 -14.37 21.39
N ALA A 19 -1.46 -15.68 21.20
CA ALA A 19 -1.54 -16.27 19.87
C ALA A 19 -2.89 -15.92 19.22
N PHE A 20 -2.90 -15.80 17.89
CA PHE A 20 -4.12 -15.49 17.16
C PHE A 20 -4.89 -16.77 16.86
N VAL A 21 -6.15 -16.83 17.24
CA VAL A 21 -7.01 -17.99 16.98
C VAL A 21 -7.95 -17.68 15.82
N LEU A 22 -7.81 -18.41 14.73
CA LEU A 22 -8.71 -18.32 13.57
C LEU A 22 -10.07 -18.95 13.92
N SER A 23 -11.11 -18.60 13.16
CA SER A 23 -12.48 -19.07 13.42
C SER A 23 -12.66 -20.58 13.19
N ASN A 24 -11.73 -21.20 12.46
CA ASN A 24 -11.64 -22.65 12.27
C ASN A 24 -10.79 -23.36 13.33
N GLY A 25 -10.37 -22.67 14.39
CA GLY A 25 -9.57 -23.22 15.49
C GLY A 25 -8.07 -23.32 15.21
N ARG A 26 -7.59 -22.95 14.02
CA ARG A 26 -6.14 -22.87 13.75
C ARG A 26 -5.53 -21.70 14.52
N VAL A 27 -4.36 -21.92 15.11
CA VAL A 27 -3.67 -20.94 15.96
C VAL A 27 -2.41 -20.45 15.27
N MET A 28 -2.26 -19.13 15.09
CA MET A 28 -1.07 -18.47 14.55
C MET A 28 -0.24 -17.90 15.69
N LYS A 29 1.04 -18.29 15.76
CA LYS A 29 1.96 -17.92 16.86
C LYS A 29 2.83 -16.72 16.53
N ASN A 30 2.96 -16.38 15.25
CA ASN A 30 3.78 -15.28 14.77
C ASN A 30 3.23 -14.75 13.45
N VAL A 31 3.74 -13.59 13.01
CA VAL A 31 3.25 -12.91 11.80
C VAL A 31 3.66 -13.66 10.52
N TYR A 32 4.75 -14.43 10.58
CA TYR A 32 5.19 -15.28 9.47
C TYR A 32 4.21 -16.45 9.20
N GLU A 33 3.70 -17.10 10.24
CA GLU A 33 2.66 -18.13 10.14
C GLU A 33 1.38 -17.54 9.53
N LEU A 34 0.97 -16.35 9.99
CA LEU A 34 -0.16 -15.63 9.39
C LEU A 34 0.08 -15.40 7.90
N MET A 35 1.22 -14.81 7.51
CA MET A 35 1.56 -14.53 6.11
C MET A 35 1.48 -15.79 5.23
N ASN A 36 2.07 -16.90 5.67
CA ASN A 36 2.05 -18.15 4.92
C ASN A 36 0.65 -18.78 4.85
N SER A 37 -0.18 -18.55 5.87
CA SER A 37 -1.55 -19.08 5.90
C SER A 37 -2.52 -18.33 4.99
N LEU A 38 -2.27 -17.04 4.70
CA LEU A 38 -3.23 -16.17 3.99
C LEU A 38 -3.67 -16.71 2.63
N MET A 39 -2.74 -17.16 1.80
CA MET A 39 -3.05 -17.63 0.44
C MET A 39 -3.82 -18.97 0.41
N GLY A 40 -3.70 -19.78 1.47
CA GLY A 40 -4.43 -21.03 1.63
C GLY A 40 -5.59 -20.95 2.62
N MET A 41 -5.90 -19.75 3.12
CA MET A 41 -6.99 -19.53 4.07
C MET A 41 -8.32 -19.55 3.33
N ASP A 42 -9.35 -20.16 3.89
CA ASP A 42 -10.70 -20.13 3.32
C ASP A 42 -11.27 -18.70 3.37
N ASP A 43 -12.04 -18.30 2.35
CA ASP A 43 -12.65 -16.96 2.29
C ASP A 43 -13.60 -16.68 3.47
N SER A 44 -14.33 -17.69 3.93
CA SER A 44 -15.22 -17.59 5.09
C SER A 44 -14.46 -17.35 6.40
N VAL A 45 -13.28 -17.96 6.54
CA VAL A 45 -12.40 -17.77 7.71
C VAL A 45 -11.79 -16.38 7.66
N PHE A 46 -11.30 -15.96 6.51
CA PHE A 46 -10.69 -14.65 6.33
C PHE A 46 -11.69 -13.50 6.56
N SER A 47 -12.88 -13.58 5.94
CA SER A 47 -13.91 -12.54 6.06
C SER A 47 -14.48 -12.39 7.48
N HIS A 48 -14.32 -13.40 8.34
CA HIS A 48 -14.66 -13.30 9.75
C HIS A 48 -13.75 -12.32 10.51
N HIS A 49 -12.47 -12.26 10.15
CA HIS A 49 -11.43 -11.46 10.79
C HIS A 49 -11.16 -10.14 10.06
N VAL A 50 -11.44 -10.09 8.76
CA VAL A 50 -11.21 -8.93 7.91
C VAL A 50 -12.47 -8.59 7.15
N ASN A 51 -13.00 -7.40 7.40
CA ASN A 51 -14.13 -6.84 6.66
C ASN A 51 -13.91 -5.33 6.46
N TYR A 52 -14.91 -4.65 5.89
CA TYR A 52 -14.81 -3.21 5.59
C TYR A 52 -14.70 -2.31 6.83
N GLU A 53 -15.07 -2.81 8.01
CA GLU A 53 -15.08 -2.03 9.26
C GLU A 53 -13.93 -2.40 10.19
N ARG A 54 -13.44 -3.65 10.15
CA ARG A 54 -12.38 -4.14 11.03
C ARG A 54 -11.40 -5.06 10.32
N ASN A 55 -10.16 -5.02 10.81
CA ASN A 55 -9.12 -5.97 10.46
C ASN A 55 -8.44 -6.45 11.76
N ASP A 56 -8.82 -7.66 12.18
CA ASP A 56 -8.35 -8.25 13.43
C ASP A 56 -6.86 -8.64 13.37
N PHE A 57 -6.33 -8.90 12.18
CA PHE A 57 -4.89 -9.11 11.97
C PHE A 57 -4.09 -7.83 12.24
N ALA A 58 -4.61 -6.67 11.79
CA ALA A 58 -3.99 -5.37 12.07
C ALA A 58 -3.95 -5.09 13.58
N ASN A 59 -5.05 -5.37 14.28
CA ASN A 59 -5.11 -5.23 15.74
C ASN A 59 -4.13 -6.15 16.45
N TRP A 60 -4.04 -7.41 16.02
CA TRP A 60 -3.10 -8.37 16.60
C TRP A 60 -1.65 -7.91 16.42
N ILE A 61 -1.26 -7.45 15.23
CA ILE A 61 0.08 -6.92 14.97
C ILE A 61 0.37 -5.69 15.83
N ARG A 62 -0.60 -4.77 15.92
CA ARG A 62 -0.48 -3.55 16.74
C ARG A 62 -0.26 -3.84 18.21
N TYR A 63 -1.06 -4.73 18.81
CA TYR A 63 -1.10 -4.90 20.26
C TYR A 63 -0.16 -5.99 20.78
N VAL A 64 0.16 -7.00 19.96
CA VAL A 64 1.01 -8.12 20.37
C VAL A 64 2.47 -7.91 19.94
N PHE A 65 2.68 -7.40 18.72
CA PHE A 65 4.02 -7.17 18.18
C PHE A 65 4.48 -5.72 18.30
N GLU A 66 3.58 -4.82 18.70
CA GLU A 66 3.85 -3.37 18.87
C GLU A 66 4.30 -2.68 17.57
N ASP A 67 4.00 -3.28 16.41
CA ASP A 67 4.32 -2.70 15.10
C ASP A 67 3.14 -1.89 14.57
N VAL A 68 3.08 -0.64 15.04
CA VAL A 68 2.03 0.32 14.69
C VAL A 68 2.05 0.65 13.20
N GLU A 69 3.23 0.77 12.59
CA GLU A 69 3.35 1.14 11.18
C GLU A 69 2.83 0.03 10.27
N LEU A 70 3.18 -1.23 10.55
CA LEU A 70 2.67 -2.37 9.79
C LEU A 70 1.17 -2.52 9.99
N ALA A 71 0.70 -2.38 11.23
CA ALA A 71 -0.73 -2.45 11.53
C ALA A 71 -1.53 -1.38 10.77
N ASP A 72 -1.08 -0.13 10.76
CA ASP A 72 -1.74 0.96 10.04
C ASP A 72 -1.75 0.76 8.53
N ARG A 73 -0.66 0.22 7.97
CA ARG A 73 -0.61 -0.12 6.55
C ARG A 73 -1.65 -1.16 6.17
N ILE A 74 -1.81 -2.22 6.96
CA ILE A 74 -2.73 -3.31 6.62
C ILE A 74 -4.17 -3.07 7.10
N HIS A 75 -4.42 -2.10 7.99
CA HIS A 75 -5.73 -1.87 8.59
C HIS A 75 -6.83 -1.63 7.55
N ALA A 76 -6.52 -0.88 6.49
CA ALA A 76 -7.46 -0.56 5.40
C ALA A 76 -7.53 -1.65 4.30
N MET A 77 -6.71 -2.69 4.37
CA MET A 77 -6.65 -3.74 3.36
C MET A 77 -7.71 -4.82 3.64
N ASN A 78 -8.44 -5.21 2.60
CA ASN A 78 -9.50 -6.24 2.65
C ASN A 78 -9.26 -7.41 1.69
N SER A 79 -8.12 -7.43 0.99
CA SER A 79 -7.67 -8.53 0.13
C SER A 79 -6.57 -9.33 0.83
N LYS A 80 -6.62 -10.66 0.66
CA LYS A 80 -5.58 -11.58 1.14
C LYS A 80 -4.23 -11.27 0.50
N GLU A 81 -4.25 -10.99 -0.80
CA GLU A 81 -3.08 -10.72 -1.62
C GLU A 81 -2.40 -9.41 -1.18
N ASP A 82 -3.18 -8.37 -0.93
CA ASP A 82 -2.67 -7.07 -0.48
C ASP A 82 -2.03 -7.17 0.90
N ILE A 83 -2.72 -7.83 1.85
CA ILE A 83 -2.18 -8.07 3.19
C ILE A 83 -0.91 -8.93 3.10
N TYR A 84 -0.93 -10.01 2.33
CA TYR A 84 0.25 -10.87 2.12
C TYR A 84 1.43 -10.07 1.58
N LYS A 85 1.21 -9.23 0.57
CA LYS A 85 2.26 -8.40 -0.03
C LYS A 85 2.83 -7.42 0.99
N ALA A 86 1.98 -6.74 1.76
CA ALA A 86 2.42 -5.81 2.80
C ALA A 86 3.22 -6.48 3.92
N LEU A 87 2.78 -7.66 4.38
CA LEU A 87 3.51 -8.47 5.35
C LEU A 87 4.86 -8.94 4.79
N LYS A 88 4.89 -9.43 3.55
CA LYS A 88 6.10 -9.86 2.87
C LYS A 88 7.10 -8.72 2.70
N GLU A 89 6.64 -7.56 2.25
CA GLU A 89 7.46 -6.37 2.11
C GLU A 89 8.05 -5.93 3.45
N ALA A 90 7.25 -5.93 4.53
CA ALA A 90 7.75 -5.58 5.86
C ALA A 90 8.84 -6.54 6.37
N MET A 91 8.77 -7.82 6.01
CA MET A 91 9.80 -8.82 6.33
C MET A 91 11.01 -8.75 5.38
N SER A 92 10.83 -8.35 4.11
CA SER A 92 11.87 -8.31 3.08
C SER A 92 12.69 -7.00 3.06
N GLN A 93 12.05 -5.83 3.27
CA GLN A 93 12.71 -4.51 3.23
C GLN A 93 13.84 -4.33 4.26
N LYS A 94 14.00 -5.28 5.21
CA LYS A 94 15.05 -5.25 6.23
C LYS A 94 16.08 -6.39 6.14
N GLN A 95 16.06 -7.21 5.09
CA GLN A 95 17.17 -8.13 4.79
C GLN A 95 18.33 -7.44 4.04
N GLU A 96 18.06 -6.37 3.29
CA GLU A 96 19.08 -5.60 2.55
C GLU A 96 19.92 -4.71 3.49
N GLU A 97 19.34 -4.11 4.53
CA GLU A 97 20.10 -3.31 5.54
C GLU A 97 21.11 -4.14 6.36
N LYS A 98 20.88 -5.46 6.51
CA LYS A 98 21.85 -6.36 7.17
C LYS A 98 23.08 -6.62 6.31
N ALA A 99 22.92 -6.69 4.99
CA ALA A 99 24.04 -6.92 4.07
C ALA A 99 24.99 -5.72 4.03
N GLU A 100 24.46 -4.49 4.13
CA GLU A 100 25.28 -3.27 4.18
C GLU A 100 25.99 -3.10 5.55
N GLY A 101 25.30 -3.36 6.67
CA GLY A 101 25.88 -3.24 8.02
C GLY A 101 26.89 -4.33 8.40
N ASP A 102 26.82 -5.50 7.77
CA ASP A 102 27.82 -6.57 7.94
C ASP A 102 29.03 -6.35 7.02
N MET A 103 28.87 -5.62 5.90
CA MET A 103 29.96 -5.27 4.99
C MET A 103 30.79 -4.08 5.49
N GLU A 104 30.17 -3.07 6.12
CA GLU A 104 30.87 -1.90 6.69
C GLU A 104 31.83 -2.25 7.84
N ARG A 105 31.51 -3.27 8.64
CA ARG A 105 32.39 -3.72 9.74
C ARG A 105 33.68 -4.40 9.27
N ASN A 106 33.72 -4.82 7.99
CA ASN A 106 34.83 -5.59 7.43
C ASN A 106 35.73 -4.79 6.46
N LEU A 107 35.47 -3.48 6.25
CA LEU A 107 36.13 -2.68 5.22
C LEU A 107 36.74 -1.35 5.74
N MET A 108 37.40 -1.38 6.90
CA MET A 108 38.18 -0.23 7.38
C MET A 108 39.59 -0.24 6.78
N VAL A 109 39.73 0.05 5.47
CA VAL A 109 41.01 0.49 4.85
C VAL A 109 40.76 1.52 3.72
N LEU A 110 41.19 2.76 4.00
CA LEU A 110 41.51 3.90 3.13
C LEU A 110 40.38 4.80 2.52
N PRO A 111 40.63 6.13 2.47
CA PRO A 111 39.59 7.14 2.30
C PRO A 111 39.19 7.37 0.84
N SER A 112 37.91 7.73 0.70
CA SER A 112 37.22 8.15 -0.51
C SER A 112 38.01 9.11 -1.39
N PRO A 113 37.92 8.91 -2.71
CA PRO A 113 37.58 10.03 -3.57
C PRO A 113 36.47 9.64 -4.55
N PHE A 114 35.48 10.53 -4.68
CA PHE A 114 34.44 10.62 -5.73
C PHE A 114 33.00 10.21 -5.36
N PRO A 115 32.01 10.95 -5.93
CA PRO A 115 31.07 11.74 -5.12
C PRO A 115 29.60 11.30 -5.30
N LYS A 116 28.72 11.89 -4.48
CA LYS A 116 27.25 11.79 -4.54
C LYS A 116 26.74 11.84 -5.99
N GLN A 117 26.47 10.69 -6.60
CA GLN A 117 26.05 10.63 -7.99
C GLN A 117 24.53 10.80 -8.10
N GLN A 118 24.20 12.05 -8.40
CA GLN A 118 22.92 12.61 -8.82
C GLN A 118 22.19 11.75 -9.85
N ARG A 119 20.88 11.56 -9.64
CA ARG A 119 19.90 11.03 -10.60
C ARG A 119 20.13 11.66 -11.98
N ARG A 120 20.76 10.93 -12.90
CA ARG A 120 20.82 11.32 -14.31
C ARG A 120 19.60 10.76 -15.04
N GLN A 121 18.77 11.67 -15.52
CA GLN A 121 17.73 11.43 -16.51
C GLN A 121 18.35 10.71 -17.72
N ASN A 122 17.79 9.58 -18.12
CA ASN A 122 18.22 8.88 -19.34
C ASN A 122 17.19 9.16 -20.46
N PRO A 123 17.54 9.84 -21.56
CA PRO A 123 16.61 10.36 -22.58
C PRO A 123 16.02 9.31 -23.54
N VAL A 124 16.28 8.02 -23.33
CA VAL A 124 15.86 6.93 -24.24
C VAL A 124 14.34 6.66 -24.19
N ARG A 125 13.66 7.03 -23.11
CA ARG A 125 12.20 6.80 -22.98
C ARG A 125 11.35 7.72 -23.87
N LEU A 126 11.93 8.80 -24.40
CA LEU A 126 11.19 9.80 -25.19
C LEU A 126 11.21 9.51 -26.71
N GLN A 127 12.08 8.63 -27.20
CA GLN A 127 12.14 8.28 -28.62
C GLN A 127 11.14 7.18 -29.00
N ILE A 128 10.87 6.24 -28.09
CA ILE A 128 9.92 5.14 -28.34
C ILE A 128 8.47 5.66 -28.46
N LYS A 129 8.11 6.70 -27.71
CA LYS A 129 6.75 7.29 -27.76
C LYS A 129 6.46 8.07 -29.04
N LYS A 130 7.47 8.50 -29.80
CA LYS A 130 7.29 9.21 -31.09
C LYS A 130 7.17 8.26 -32.29
N ALA A 131 7.70 7.04 -32.21
CA ALA A 131 7.62 6.07 -33.30
C ALA A 131 6.25 5.37 -33.39
N ILE A 132 5.60 5.10 -32.25
CA ILE A 132 4.32 4.36 -32.20
C ILE A 132 3.14 5.24 -32.66
N LYS A 133 3.23 6.57 -32.53
CA LYS A 133 2.17 7.50 -32.96
C LYS A 133 2.24 7.88 -34.44
N LYS A 134 3.29 7.46 -35.17
CA LYS A 134 3.51 7.81 -36.58
C LYS A 134 3.11 6.70 -37.57
N SER A 135 2.78 5.49 -37.08
CA SER A 135 2.37 4.36 -37.94
C SER A 135 0.86 4.10 -37.98
N PHE A 136 0.03 4.82 -37.22
CA PHE A 136 -1.42 4.57 -37.10
C PHE A 136 -2.31 5.60 -37.81
N GLY A 137 -1.87 6.10 -38.97
CA GLY A 137 -2.60 7.15 -39.68
C GLY A 137 -2.33 7.18 -41.17
N GLN A 138 -2.67 6.13 -41.90
CA GLN A 138 -3.08 6.17 -43.31
C GLN A 138 -3.31 4.74 -43.81
N GLN A 139 -4.58 4.38 -44.04
CA GLN A 139 -5.10 3.93 -45.34
C GLN A 139 -6.53 3.42 -45.16
N LYS A 140 -7.48 4.31 -45.45
CA LYS A 140 -8.84 3.97 -45.87
C LYS A 140 -8.99 4.51 -47.30
N LYS A 141 -9.39 3.62 -48.22
CA LYS A 141 -9.96 3.80 -49.58
C LYS A 141 -9.13 3.28 -50.78
N GLU A 142 -9.72 2.23 -51.37
CA GLU A 142 -9.84 1.90 -52.81
C GLU A 142 -8.61 1.40 -53.61
N LYS A 143 -8.62 0.11 -54.00
CA LYS A 143 -9.05 -0.42 -55.33
C LYS A 143 -8.71 -1.91 -55.42
N LYS A 144 -9.62 -2.74 -55.96
CA LYS A 144 -9.32 -4.12 -56.40
C LYS A 144 -8.29 -4.08 -57.53
N PRO A 145 -7.30 -5.01 -57.53
CA PRO A 145 -7.00 -5.71 -58.77
C PRO A 145 -6.99 -7.24 -58.61
N ALA A 146 -7.48 -7.87 -59.66
CA ALA A 146 -7.78 -9.28 -59.84
C ALA A 146 -6.52 -10.16 -60.04
N VAL A 147 -5.69 -10.35 -59.01
CA VAL A 147 -4.49 -11.21 -59.14
C VAL A 147 -4.40 -12.34 -58.10
N LEU A 148 -5.16 -12.30 -57.01
CA LEU A 148 -5.06 -13.31 -55.95
C LEU A 148 -6.12 -14.43 -56.06
N GLN A 149 -6.37 -14.93 -57.28
CA GLN A 149 -7.15 -16.17 -57.49
C GLN A 149 -6.33 -17.27 -58.18
N ARG A 150 -5.02 -17.05 -58.39
CA ARG A 150 -4.13 -17.99 -59.09
C ARG A 150 -3.12 -18.72 -58.21
N GLN A 151 -3.15 -18.55 -56.90
CA GLN A 151 -2.20 -19.20 -55.99
C GLN A 151 -2.86 -20.22 -55.04
N LEU A 152 -4.09 -20.66 -55.33
CA LEU A 152 -4.77 -21.71 -54.55
C LEU A 152 -4.43 -23.14 -55.00
N SER A 153 -3.47 -23.34 -55.91
CA SER A 153 -3.25 -24.65 -56.52
C SER A 153 -1.84 -25.22 -56.41
N GLU A 154 -0.82 -24.45 -56.00
CA GLU A 154 0.56 -24.94 -56.06
C GLU A 154 1.36 -24.57 -54.82
N GLU A 155 2.07 -25.57 -54.30
CA GLU A 155 2.95 -25.61 -53.13
C GLU A 155 2.21 -25.62 -51.78
N GLY A 156 2.13 -26.75 -51.05
CA GLY A 156 3.23 -27.67 -50.78
C GLY A 156 3.79 -27.39 -49.39
N SER A 157 3.21 -28.08 -48.39
CA SER A 157 3.86 -28.48 -47.13
C SER A 157 4.86 -27.50 -46.48
N ILE A 158 4.36 -26.65 -45.58
CA ILE A 158 5.11 -26.31 -44.35
C ILE A 158 4.18 -26.54 -43.16
N ARG A 159 4.35 -27.71 -42.52
CA ARG A 159 3.79 -27.98 -41.20
C ARG A 159 4.65 -27.23 -40.19
N THR A 160 4.13 -26.15 -39.60
CA THR A 160 4.59 -25.69 -38.28
C THR A 160 3.73 -26.36 -37.20
N PRO A 161 4.33 -26.79 -36.09
CA PRO A 161 3.57 -27.47 -35.04
C PRO A 161 2.73 -26.47 -34.23
N GLY A 162 1.44 -26.75 -34.16
CA GLY A 162 0.64 -26.56 -32.94
C GLY A 162 -0.09 -25.23 -32.81
N THR A 163 -1.21 -25.07 -33.52
CA THR A 163 -2.51 -24.61 -33.00
C THR A 163 -3.49 -24.79 -34.17
N THR A 164 -4.41 -25.74 -34.09
CA THR A 164 -5.42 -25.92 -35.15
C THR A 164 -6.32 -24.67 -35.23
N ASN A 165 -6.94 -24.38 -36.37
CA ASN A 165 -7.87 -23.26 -36.50
C ASN A 165 -9.02 -23.33 -35.47
N GLU A 166 -9.38 -24.54 -35.01
CA GLU A 166 -10.33 -24.76 -33.92
C GLU A 166 -9.78 -24.35 -32.55
N GLU A 167 -8.49 -24.56 -32.28
CA GLU A 167 -7.86 -24.14 -31.02
C GLU A 167 -7.68 -22.61 -30.95
N LEU A 168 -7.47 -21.96 -32.10
CA LEU A 168 -7.51 -20.49 -32.20
C LEU A 168 -8.91 -19.93 -31.89
N LEU A 169 -9.97 -20.58 -32.40
CA LEU A 169 -11.35 -20.18 -32.11
C LEU A 169 -11.67 -20.36 -30.62
N GLY A 170 -11.23 -21.46 -30.00
CA GLY A 170 -11.38 -21.66 -28.55
C GLY A 170 -10.68 -20.59 -27.70
N LYS A 171 -9.47 -20.17 -28.09
CA LYS A 171 -8.76 -19.06 -27.42
C LYS A 171 -9.49 -17.72 -27.56
N ILE A 172 -10.15 -17.48 -28.70
CA ILE A 172 -10.95 -16.26 -28.91
C ILE A 172 -12.19 -16.27 -27.99
N ASP A 173 -12.88 -17.40 -27.87
CA ASP A 173 -14.04 -17.52 -26.97
C ASP A 173 -13.64 -17.35 -25.49
N GLU A 174 -12.46 -17.86 -25.10
CA GLU A 174 -11.91 -17.67 -23.76
C GLU A 174 -11.58 -16.19 -23.49
N ILE A 175 -10.99 -15.48 -24.46
CA ILE A 175 -10.71 -14.05 -24.35
C ILE A 175 -12.02 -13.26 -24.23
N LEU A 176 -13.03 -13.57 -25.04
CA LEU A 176 -14.35 -12.92 -24.97
C LEU A 176 -15.05 -13.16 -23.63
N ALA A 177 -14.90 -14.35 -23.03
CA ALA A 177 -15.42 -14.65 -21.70
C ALA A 177 -14.71 -13.81 -20.63
N ARG A 178 -13.38 -13.70 -20.70
CA ARG A 178 -12.59 -12.87 -19.79
C ARG A 178 -12.94 -11.38 -19.92
N GLU A 179 -13.15 -10.87 -21.13
CA GLU A 179 -13.58 -9.49 -21.35
C GLU A 179 -14.94 -9.19 -20.71
N LYS A 180 -15.90 -10.11 -20.82
CA LYS A 180 -17.21 -9.97 -20.14
C LYS A 180 -17.08 -9.94 -18.62
N GLU A 181 -16.17 -10.74 -18.06
CA GLU A 181 -15.91 -10.78 -16.63
C GLU A 181 -15.24 -9.48 -16.14
N ILE A 182 -14.27 -8.96 -16.90
CA ILE A 182 -13.63 -7.67 -16.62
C ILE A 182 -14.68 -6.54 -16.61
N LEU A 183 -15.60 -6.53 -17.58
CA LEU A 183 -16.66 -5.54 -17.65
C LEU A 183 -17.65 -5.63 -16.48
N ALA A 184 -17.87 -6.82 -15.92
CA ALA A 184 -18.67 -6.99 -14.71
C ALA A 184 -17.93 -6.45 -13.47
N ARG A 185 -16.62 -6.70 -13.36
CA ARG A 185 -15.78 -6.16 -12.29
C ARG A 185 -15.66 -4.64 -12.35
N GLU A 186 -15.59 -4.04 -13.53
CA GLU A 186 -15.59 -2.57 -13.69
C GLU A 186 -16.86 -1.94 -13.10
N LYS A 187 -18.04 -2.54 -13.30
CA LYS A 187 -19.29 -2.05 -12.67
C LYS A 187 -19.27 -2.17 -11.15
N GLU A 188 -18.67 -3.23 -10.63
CA GLU A 188 -18.52 -3.42 -9.19
C GLU A 188 -17.55 -2.40 -8.58
N ILE A 189 -16.46 -2.09 -9.29
CA ILE A 189 -15.51 -1.05 -8.90
C ILE A 189 -16.20 0.31 -8.87
N ASP A 190 -16.96 0.67 -9.89
CA ASP A 190 -17.71 1.94 -9.95
C ASP A 190 -18.72 2.08 -8.79
N TYR A 191 -19.38 0.98 -8.42
CA TYR A 191 -20.24 0.92 -7.23
C TYR A 191 -19.45 1.12 -5.93
N LYS A 192 -18.30 0.46 -5.79
CA LYS A 192 -17.42 0.62 -4.61
C LYS A 192 -16.86 2.04 -4.51
N GLU A 193 -16.44 2.64 -5.61
CA GLU A 193 -15.96 4.03 -5.66
C GLU A 193 -17.05 5.01 -5.22
N SER A 194 -18.29 4.82 -5.67
CA SER A 194 -19.43 5.62 -5.24
C SER A 194 -19.68 5.53 -3.72
N ARG A 195 -19.56 4.32 -3.16
CA ARG A 195 -19.70 4.10 -1.71
C ARG A 195 -18.55 4.70 -0.91
N ILE A 196 -17.32 4.60 -1.40
CA ILE A 196 -16.14 5.20 -0.76
C ILE A 196 -16.32 6.72 -0.68
N LYS A 197 -16.75 7.35 -1.78
CA LYS A 197 -17.00 8.79 -1.83
C LYS A 197 -18.05 9.24 -0.79
N GLU A 198 -19.13 8.47 -0.62
CA GLU A 198 -20.14 8.75 0.42
C GLU A 198 -19.57 8.67 1.83
N VAL A 199 -18.71 7.68 2.10
CA VAL A 199 -18.05 7.52 3.40
C VAL A 199 -17.05 8.64 3.66
N GLU A 200 -16.27 9.03 2.66
CA GLU A 200 -15.32 10.15 2.74
C GLU A 200 -16.04 11.46 3.08
N GLU A 201 -17.17 11.74 2.44
CA GLU A 201 -17.98 12.93 2.71
C GLU A 201 -18.51 12.94 4.15
N ARG A 202 -19.05 11.80 4.63
CA ARG A 202 -19.49 11.64 6.03
C ARG A 202 -18.36 11.81 7.03
N VAL A 203 -17.15 11.35 6.72
CA VAL A 203 -15.97 11.53 7.58
C VAL A 203 -15.56 13.01 7.60
N GLU A 204 -15.54 13.67 6.46
CA GLU A 204 -15.19 15.10 6.37
C GLU A 204 -16.18 15.97 7.16
N GLU A 205 -17.47 15.65 7.11
CA GLU A 205 -18.51 16.31 7.90
C GLU A 205 -18.30 16.12 9.42
N LYS A 206 -17.97 14.90 9.85
CA LYS A 206 -17.63 14.60 11.25
C LYS A 206 -16.36 15.33 11.72
N LEU A 207 -15.37 15.50 10.85
CA LEU A 207 -14.16 16.25 11.18
C LEU A 207 -14.43 17.76 11.29
N LYS A 208 -15.29 18.32 10.43
CA LYS A 208 -15.71 19.73 10.51
C LYS A 208 -16.48 20.03 11.80
N SER A 209 -17.45 19.20 12.15
CA SER A 209 -18.22 19.34 13.40
C SER A 209 -17.37 19.17 14.66
N ARG A 210 -16.36 18.29 14.65
CA ARG A 210 -15.47 18.09 15.80
C ARG A 210 -14.51 19.27 16.04
N LYS A 211 -14.15 20.02 15.00
CA LYS A 211 -13.20 21.15 15.09
C LYS A 211 -13.85 22.43 15.66
N SER A 212 -15.18 22.56 15.63
CA SER A 212 -15.90 23.69 16.23
C SER A 212 -16.05 23.59 17.75
N GLU A 213 -15.80 22.42 18.34
CA GLU A 213 -15.69 22.28 19.80
C GLU A 213 -14.29 22.67 20.28
N SER A 214 -13.89 23.92 20.04
CA SER A 214 -12.77 24.50 20.77
C SER A 214 -13.15 24.53 22.25
N PHE A 215 -12.55 23.62 23.03
CA PHE A 215 -12.83 23.42 24.46
C PHE A 215 -12.74 24.70 25.31
N PHE A 216 -12.07 25.73 24.82
CA PHE A 216 -11.89 26.99 25.52
C PHE A 216 -12.32 28.13 24.61
N SER A 217 -13.26 28.95 25.09
CA SER A 217 -13.66 30.19 24.40
C SER A 217 -12.50 31.19 24.43
N PRO A 218 -12.40 32.10 23.44
CA PRO A 218 -11.40 33.17 23.46
C PRO A 218 -11.38 33.94 24.78
N GLU A 219 -12.57 34.16 25.36
CA GLU A 219 -12.71 34.92 26.61
C GLU A 219 -12.24 34.14 27.84
N PHE A 220 -12.40 32.81 27.80
CA PHE A 220 -11.85 31.93 28.84
C PHE A 220 -10.32 31.91 28.79
N VAL A 221 -9.72 31.79 27.60
CA VAL A 221 -8.27 31.83 27.42
C VAL A 221 -7.72 33.19 27.85
N GLN A 222 -8.39 34.28 27.48
CA GLN A 222 -8.04 35.63 27.93
C GLN A 222 -8.13 35.76 29.45
N GLY A 223 -9.14 35.16 30.09
CA GLY A 223 -9.28 35.12 31.55
C GLY A 223 -8.08 34.43 32.24
N ILE A 224 -7.63 33.30 31.70
CA ILE A 224 -6.44 32.59 32.22
C ILE A 224 -5.18 33.46 32.06
N VAL A 225 -4.97 34.04 30.87
CA VAL A 225 -3.79 34.86 30.58
C VAL A 225 -3.76 36.12 31.44
N THR A 226 -4.89 36.80 31.61
CA THR A 226 -4.99 38.01 32.45
C THR A 226 -4.78 37.68 33.93
N GLY A 227 -5.28 36.54 34.41
CA GLY A 227 -5.00 36.06 35.77
C GLY A 227 -3.51 35.81 36.04
N PHE A 228 -2.81 35.13 35.12
CA PHE A 228 -1.36 34.95 35.22
C PHE A 228 -0.61 36.28 35.19
N LEU A 229 -1.05 37.23 34.37
CA LEU A 229 -0.42 38.54 34.30
C LEU A 229 -0.57 39.34 35.61
N VAL A 230 -1.77 39.37 36.19
CA VAL A 230 -2.04 40.08 37.46
C VAL A 230 -1.26 39.46 38.62
N THR A 231 -1.23 38.13 38.69
CA THR A 231 -0.48 37.42 39.74
C THR A 231 1.03 37.64 39.62
N LEU A 232 1.59 37.66 38.41
CA LEU A 232 2.99 38.02 38.18
C LEU A 232 3.29 39.46 38.59
N ILE A 233 2.43 40.42 38.26
CA ILE A 233 2.61 41.82 38.66
C ILE A 233 2.57 41.94 40.19
N ALA A 234 1.60 41.31 40.86
CA ALA A 234 1.50 41.31 42.31
C ALA A 234 2.74 40.68 42.97
N MET A 235 3.27 39.60 42.41
CA MET A 235 4.49 38.95 42.87
C MET A 235 5.71 39.87 42.73
N LEU A 236 5.85 40.58 41.61
CA LEU A 236 6.94 41.55 41.40
C LEU A 236 6.85 42.73 42.38
N LEU A 237 5.64 43.23 42.64
CA LEU A 237 5.41 44.28 43.64
C LEU A 237 5.75 43.80 45.05
N TYR A 238 5.37 42.57 45.40
CA TYR A 238 5.70 41.95 46.67
C TYR A 238 7.21 41.82 46.87
N ILE A 239 7.93 41.33 45.86
CA ILE A 239 9.40 41.24 45.90
C ILE A 239 10.02 42.63 46.07
N LYS A 240 9.58 43.62 45.29
CA LYS A 240 10.10 44.99 45.37
C LYS A 240 9.84 45.65 46.73
N PHE A 241 8.65 45.43 47.29
CA PHE A 241 8.29 45.92 48.62
C PHE A 241 9.12 45.24 49.70
N SER A 242 9.26 43.91 49.67
CA SER A 242 10.09 43.16 50.62
C SER A 242 11.57 43.57 50.60
N ALA A 243 12.10 43.91 49.43
CA ALA A 243 13.48 44.38 49.28
C ALA A 243 13.71 45.83 49.75
N SER A 244 12.65 46.60 50.01
CA SER A 244 12.74 47.98 50.53
C SER A 244 12.67 48.06 52.06
N PHE A 245 12.37 46.94 52.75
CA PHE A 245 12.27 46.84 54.21
C PHE A 245 13.43 46.07 54.86
N VAL A 246 14.43 45.68 54.06
CA VAL A 246 15.72 45.09 54.48
C VAL A 246 16.83 46.10 54.20
#